data_AF-A0A7D5SA06-F1
#
_entry.id   AF-A0A7D5SA06-F1
#
_cell.length_a   1.000
_cell.length_b   1.000
_cell.length_c   1.000
_cell.angle_alpha   90.00
_cell.angle_beta   90.00
_cell.angle_gamma   90.00
#
_symmetry.space_group_name_H-M   'P 1'
#
loop_
_entity.id
_entity.type
_entity.pdbx_description
1 polymer ?
#
loop_
_entity_poly.entity_id
_entity_poly.type
_entity_poly.pdbx_seq_one_letter_code
_entity_poly.pdbx_strand_id
1 'polypeptide(L)' 'MSQKDLSYAADLDRSYIASVENGQRNISIVNIEKIAIALGVTLKEFFNDGEFNKHTRSSR' A
#
# COMPACT_ATOMS: atom_id res chain seq x y z
N MET A 1 10.51 0.65 9.98
CA MET A 1 9.59 1.76 10.27
C MET A 1 8.41 1.18 11.04
N SER A 2 7.99 1.76 12.17
CA SER A 2 6.77 1.29 12.85
C SER A 2 5.51 1.81 12.14
N GLN A 3 4.33 1.21 12.39
CA GLN A 3 3.06 1.72 11.86
C GLN A 3 2.81 3.19 12.26
N LYS A 4 3.24 3.59 13.46
CA LYS A 4 3.11 4.98 13.93
C LYS A 4 4.01 5.92 13.13
N ASP A 5 5.23 5.48 12.83
CA ASP A 5 6.17 6.29 12.04
C ASP A 5 5.68 6.42 10.59
N LEU A 6 5.16 5.32 10.02
CA LEU A 6 4.58 5.32 8.68
C LEU A 6 3.33 6.20 8.58
N SER A 7 2.43 6.11 9.56
CA SER A 7 1.21 6.91 9.58
C SER A 7 1.54 8.40 9.66
N TYR A 8 2.52 8.77 10.48
CA TYR A 8 3.02 10.14 10.57
C TYR A 8 3.67 10.61 9.26
N ALA A 9 4.56 9.79 8.67
CA ALA A 9 5.25 10.13 7.42
C ALA A 9 4.32 10.22 6.21
N ALA A 10 3.25 9.41 6.17
CA ALA A 10 2.28 9.38 5.08
C ALA A 10 1.12 10.36 5.26
N ASP A 11 1.06 11.12 6.36
CA ASP A 11 -0.10 11.96 6.73
C ASP A 11 -1.41 11.15 6.70
N LEU A 12 -1.39 10.01 7.39
CA LEU A 12 -2.51 9.08 7.53
C LEU A 12 -2.71 8.71 8.99
N ASP A 13 -3.95 8.37 9.35
CA ASP A 13 -4.24 7.88 10.70
C ASP A 13 -3.64 6.49 10.93
N ARG A 14 -3.08 6.25 12.12
CA ARG A 14 -2.47 4.96 12.46
C ARG A 14 -3.48 3.81 12.40
N SER A 15 -4.72 4.02 12.86
CA SER A 15 -5.78 3.02 12.77
C SER A 15 -6.24 2.79 11.33
N TYR A 16 -6.14 3.81 10.47
CA TYR A 16 -6.36 3.66 9.04
C TYR A 16 -5.31 2.73 8.41
N ILE A 17 -4.02 2.98 8.64
CA ILE A 17 -2.92 2.10 8.19
C ILE A 17 -3.14 0.66 8.68
N ALA A 18 -3.43 0.48 9.98
CA ALA A 18 -3.69 -0.84 10.53
C ALA A 18 -4.89 -1.53 9.86
N SER A 19 -5.97 -0.80 9.57
CA SER A 19 -7.13 -1.36 8.88
C SER A 19 -6.83 -1.79 7.44
N VAL A 20 -5.95 -1.06 6.75
CA VAL A 20 -5.50 -1.38 5.38
C VAL A 20 -4.63 -2.63 5.38
N GLU A 21 -3.64 -2.73 6.28
CA GLU A 21 -2.77 -3.90 6.40
C GLU A 21 -3.55 -5.18 6.75
N ASN A 22 -4.65 -5.06 7.50
CA ASN A 22 -5.56 -6.16 7.82
C ASN A 22 -6.64 -6.42 6.74
N GLY A 23 -6.58 -5.74 5.59
CA GLY A 23 -7.55 -5.92 4.50
C GLY A 23 -8.97 -5.44 4.79
N GLN A 24 -9.18 -4.63 5.84
CA GLN A 24 -10.50 -4.14 6.29
C GLN A 24 -10.96 -2.86 5.56
N ARG A 25 -10.14 -2.34 4.65
CA ARG A 25 -10.43 -1.15 3.84
C ARG A 25 -10.02 -1.38 2.39
N ASN A 26 -10.87 -0.94 1.48
CA ASN A 26 -10.49 -0.73 0.10
C ASN A 26 -9.80 0.64 -0.01
N ILE A 27 -8.47 0.64 -0.05
CA ILE A 27 -7.63 1.85 -0.06
C ILE A 27 -7.64 2.50 -1.46
N SER A 28 -7.68 3.84 -1.51
CA SER A 28 -7.56 4.57 -2.78
C SER A 28 -6.10 4.62 -3.26
N ILE A 29 -5.91 4.73 -4.58
CA ILE A 29 -4.57 4.86 -5.16
C ILE A 29 -3.81 6.10 -4.64
N VAL A 30 -4.52 7.19 -4.32
CA VAL A 30 -3.94 8.41 -3.74
C VAL A 30 -3.34 8.14 -2.36
N ASN A 31 -4.01 7.32 -1.53
CA ASN A 31 -3.46 6.97 -0.22
C ASN A 31 -2.33 5.94 -0.32
N ILE A 32 -2.36 5.05 -1.33
CA ILE A 32 -1.23 4.17 -1.63
C ILE A 32 -0.01 4.99 -2.07
N GLU A 33 -0.21 6.04 -2.86
CA GLU A 33 0.87 6.96 -3.27
C GLU A 33 1.52 7.66 -2.07
N LYS A 34 0.71 8.15 -1.12
CA LYS A 34 1.23 8.71 0.15
C LYS A 34 2.09 7.70 0.92
N ILE A 35 1.65 6.45 1.00
CA ILE A 35 2.41 5.36 1.66
C ILE A 35 3.71 5.09 0.89
N ALA A 36 3.68 5.01 -0.43
CA ALA A 36 4.86 4.78 -1.26
C ALA A 36 5.90 5.90 -1.08
N ILE A 37 5.46 7.17 -1.12
CA ILE A 37 6.32 8.34 -0.87
C ILE A 37 6.92 8.28 0.55
N ALA A 38 6.13 7.96 1.56
CA ALA A 38 6.60 7.83 2.94
C ALA A 38 7.63 6.71 3.12
N LEU A 39 7.55 5.65 2.31
CA LEU A 39 8.52 4.55 2.25
C LEU A 39 9.75 4.86 1.38
N GLY A 40 9.75 5.99 0.65
CA GLY A 40 10.83 6.39 -0.23
C GLY A 40 10.90 5.61 -1.55
N VAL A 41 9.76 5.07 -2.01
CA VAL A 41 9.66 4.30 -3.25
C VAL A 41 8.63 4.90 -4.20
N THR A 42 8.77 4.63 -5.49
CA THR A 42 7.74 4.95 -6.49
C THR A 42 6.56 3.98 -6.41
N LEU A 43 5.39 4.37 -6.91
CA LEU A 43 4.25 3.45 -7.06
C LEU A 43 4.62 2.20 -7.89
N LYS A 44 5.47 2.36 -8.91
CA LYS A 44 5.94 1.25 -9.73
C LYS A 44 6.70 0.22 -8.90
N GLU A 45 7.61 0.67 -8.03
CA GLU A 45 8.36 -0.20 -7.13
C GLU A 45 7.48 -0.80 -6.05
N PHE A 46 6.52 -0.03 -5.52
CA PHE A 46 5.55 -0.50 -4.53
C PHE A 46 4.75 -1.70 -5.04
N PHE A 47 4.35 -1.70 -6.32
CA PHE A 47 3.63 -2.79 -6.96
C PHE A 47 4.53 -3.80 -7.70
N ASN A 48 5.86 -3.74 -7.53
CA ASN A 48 6.80 -4.64 -8.19
C ASN A 48 6.92 -5.99 -7.45
N ASP A 49 5.79 -6.64 -7.19
CA ASP A 49 5.72 -7.96 -6.57
C ASP A 49 5.19 -9.01 -7.57
N GLY A 50 5.61 -10.26 -7.42
CA GLY A 50 5.18 -11.37 -8.26
C GLY A 50 3.67 -11.56 -8.26
N GLU A 51 2.98 -11.24 -7.16
CA GLU A 51 1.53 -11.30 -7.04
C GLU A 51 0.81 -10.37 -8.03
N PHE A 52 1.37 -9.18 -8.32
CA PHE A 52 0.82 -8.25 -9.31
C PHE A 52 1.18 -8.63 -10.76
N ASN A 53 2.24 -9.43 -10.93
CA ASN A 53 2.68 -9.90 -12.24
C ASN A 53 2.02 -11.21 -12.68
N LYS A 54 1.24 -11.85 -11.79
CA LYS A 54 0.36 -12.97 -12.16
C LYS A 54 -0.63 -12.49 -13.20
N HIS A 55 -0.26 -12.62 -14.47
CA HIS A 55 -1.21 -12.58 -15.55
C HIS A 55 -2.22 -13.67 -15.23
N THR A 56 -3.45 -13.27 -14.94
CA THR A 56 -4.58 -14.17 -14.87
C THR A 56 -4.67 -14.85 -16.23
N ARG A 57 -4.01 -15.99 -16.39
CA ARG A 57 -4.51 -17.02 -17.28
C ARG A 57 -5.81 -17.47 -16.63
N SER A 58 -6.86 -16.72 -16.90
CA SER A 58 -8.21 -17.26 -16.88
C SER A 58 -8.19 -18.37 -17.92
N SER A 59 -7.81 -19.56 -17.47
CA SER A 59 -8.26 -20.80 -18.09
C SER A 59 -9.78 -20.66 -18.17
N ARG A 60 -10.29 -20.81 -19.39
CA ARG A 60 -11.72 -20.99 -19.64
C ARG A 60 -12.28 -22.12 -18.79
#